data_AF-A0A9E1SSL6-F1
#
_entry.id   AF-A0A9E1SSL6-F1
#
_cell.length_a   1.000
_cell.length_b   1.000
_cell.length_c   1.000
_cell.angle_alpha   90.00
_cell.angle_beta   90.00
_cell.angle_gamma   90.00
#
_symmetry.space_group_name_H-M   'P 1'
#
loop_
_entity.id
_entity.type
_entity.pdbx_description
1 polymer ?
#
loop_
_entity_poly.entity_id
_entity_poly.type
_entity_poly.pdbx_seq_one_letter_code
_entity_poly.pdbx_strand_id
1 'polypeptide(L)'
;VFEYVENVRDADKGEMSFDAVGQVLDGKTPVKTMNMPEGTLALFRGRNAIHRVTPTIGDRTRMLVVLAYNSEPNVAISQSASMTFYGCVG
;
A
#
# COMPACT_ATOMS: atom_id res chain seq x y z
N VAL A 1 5.75 -11.16 5.70
CA VAL A 1 6.78 -10.25 5.14
C VAL A 1 6.09 -9.13 4.38
N PHE A 2 6.56 -7.89 4.53
CA PHE A 2 6.13 -6.75 3.72
C PHE A 2 7.12 -6.57 2.57
N GLU A 3 6.64 -6.56 1.33
CA GLU A 3 7.44 -6.35 0.14
C GLU A 3 7.02 -5.06 -0.55
N TYR A 4 7.97 -4.30 -1.08
CA TYR A 4 7.69 -3.05 -1.77
C TYR A 4 8.71 -2.69 -2.85
N VAL A 5 8.25 -1.87 -3.79
CA VAL A 5 9.09 -1.16 -4.75
C VAL A 5 8.63 0.30 -4.76
N GLU A 6 9.56 1.21 -4.52
CA GLU A 6 9.31 2.65 -4.51
C GLU A 6 9.44 3.26 -5.90
N ASN A 7 8.78 4.40 -6.12
CA ASN A 7 8.91 5.20 -7.35
C ASN A 7 8.69 4.41 -8.66
N VAL A 8 7.76 3.45 -8.64
CA VAL A 8 7.36 2.68 -9.84
C VAL A 8 6.52 3.53 -10.77
N ARG A 9 5.83 4.55 -10.25
CA ARG A 9 4.95 5.45 -11.00
C ARG A 9 5.33 6.91 -10.76
N ASP A 10 4.93 7.77 -11.69
CA ASP A 10 4.92 9.22 -11.52
C ASP A 10 3.50 9.74 -11.73
N ALA A 11 2.66 9.53 -10.70
CA ALA A 11 1.24 9.89 -10.76
C ALA A 11 1.00 11.41 -10.85
N ASP A 12 1.99 12.22 -10.48
CA ASP A 12 1.88 13.69 -10.59
C ASP A 12 2.03 14.14 -12.05
N LYS A 13 2.76 13.37 -12.88
CA LYS A 13 2.84 13.56 -14.33
C LYS A 13 1.83 12.72 -15.13
N GLY A 14 0.97 11.95 -14.45
CA GLY A 14 0.02 11.03 -15.09
C GLY A 14 0.67 9.75 -15.63
N GLU A 15 1.95 9.49 -15.32
CA GLU A 15 2.69 8.33 -15.82
C GLU A 15 2.54 7.15 -14.85
N MET A 16 1.60 6.26 -15.18
CA MET A 16 1.27 5.10 -14.34
C MET A 16 2.22 3.91 -14.52
N SER A 17 3.11 3.97 -15.52
CA SER A 17 4.18 2.99 -15.77
C SER A 17 3.70 1.54 -15.75
N PHE A 18 2.63 1.25 -16.49
CA PHE A 18 1.98 -0.07 -16.50
C PHE A 18 2.95 -1.22 -16.83
N ASP A 19 3.88 -1.02 -17.76
CA ASP A 19 4.89 -2.03 -18.10
C ASP A 19 5.82 -2.34 -16.93
N ALA A 20 6.28 -1.31 -16.21
CA ALA A 20 7.12 -1.49 -15.02
C ALA A 20 6.35 -2.18 -13.89
N VAL A 21 5.08 -1.81 -13.70
CA VAL A 21 4.18 -2.50 -12.76
C VAL A 21 4.03 -3.98 -13.15
N GLY A 22 3.83 -4.28 -14.44
CA GLY A 22 3.76 -5.64 -14.95
C GLY A 22 5.02 -6.44 -14.65
N GLN A 23 6.20 -5.86 -14.84
CA GLN A 23 7.48 -6.52 -14.50
C GLN A 23 7.62 -6.82 -13.01
N VAL A 24 7.12 -5.94 -12.12
CA VAL A 24 7.09 -6.21 -10.67
C VAL A 24 6.16 -7.39 -10.36
N LEU A 25 4.97 -7.42 -10.97
CA LEU A 25 4.00 -8.50 -10.77
C LEU A 25 4.50 -9.84 -11.31
N ASP A 26 5.22 -9.82 -12.44
CA ASP A 26 5.87 -10.99 -13.05
C ASP A 26 7.12 -11.45 -12.27
N GLY A 27 7.54 -10.73 -11.21
CA GLY A 27 8.73 -11.06 -10.43
C GLY A 27 10.05 -10.78 -11.16
N LYS A 28 10.03 -10.02 -12.26
CA LYS A 28 11.22 -9.64 -13.04
C LYS A 28 11.98 -8.47 -12.40
N THR A 29 11.29 -7.65 -11.62
CA THR A 29 11.87 -6.56 -10.85
C THR A 29 12.17 -7.01 -9.42
N PRO A 30 13.40 -6.84 -8.90
CA PRO A 30 13.72 -7.12 -7.51
C PRO A 30 12.85 -6.28 -6.55
N VAL A 31 12.36 -6.91 -5.49
CA VAL A 31 11.56 -6.26 -4.44
C VAL A 31 12.39 -6.02 -3.19
N LYS A 32 12.10 -4.93 -2.48
CA LYS A 32 12.63 -4.71 -1.13
C LYS A 32 11.74 -5.42 -0.12
N THR A 33 12.33 -5.98 0.93
CA THR A 33 11.59 -6.63 2.02
C THR A 33 11.80 -5.89 3.34
N MET A 34 10.78 -5.89 4.18
CA MET A 34 10.83 -5.32 5.53
C MET A 34 10.22 -6.32 6.52
N ASN A 35 10.94 -6.56 7.62
CA ASN A 35 10.41 -7.28 8.76
C ASN A 35 9.56 -6.33 9.60
N MET A 36 8.34 -6.74 9.95
CA MET A 36 7.37 -5.93 10.70
C MET A 36 6.89 -6.71 11.93
N PRO A 37 7.68 -6.77 13.02
CA PRO A 37 7.20 -7.31 14.29
C PRO A 37 6.03 -6.49 14.84
N GLU A 38 5.32 -7.05 15.83
CA GLU A 38 4.26 -6.33 16.54
C GLU A 38 4.74 -4.98 17.08
N GLY A 39 3.88 -3.96 16.96
CA GLY A 39 4.23 -2.58 17.33
C GLY A 39 5.00 -1.79 16.26
N THR A 40 5.38 -2.39 15.13
CA THR A 40 6.03 -1.66 14.03
C THR A 40 5.08 -0.65 13.40
N LEU A 41 5.50 0.62 13.36
CA LEU A 41 4.86 1.66 12.55
C LEU A 41 5.63 1.84 11.24
N ALA A 42 4.98 1.54 10.11
CA ALA A 42 5.52 1.80 8.79
C ALA A 42 4.87 3.05 8.17
N LEU A 43 5.68 4.05 7.84
CA LEU A 43 5.26 5.25 7.12
C LEU A 43 5.86 5.24 5.72
N PHE A 44 5.03 5.30 4.69
CA PHE A 44 5.49 5.31 3.29
C PHE A 44 4.54 6.08 2.39
N ARG A 45 5.06 6.62 1.29
CA ARG A 45 4.29 7.35 0.27
C ARG A 45 3.71 6.37 -0.75
N GLY A 46 2.49 5.90 -0.51
CA GLY A 46 1.86 4.83 -1.29
C GLY A 46 1.52 5.17 -2.75
N ARG A 47 1.29 6.45 -3.11
CA ARG A 47 0.81 6.86 -4.45
C ARG A 47 1.68 6.34 -5.61
N ASN A 48 3.00 6.37 -5.43
CA ASN A 48 3.99 6.00 -6.45
C ASN A 48 4.71 4.68 -6.14
N ALA A 49 4.29 3.98 -5.09
CA ALA A 49 4.89 2.71 -4.67
C ALA A 49 3.91 1.55 -4.90
N ILE A 50 4.46 0.36 -5.10
CA ILE A 50 3.70 -0.89 -5.02
C ILE A 50 4.18 -1.66 -3.80
N HIS A 51 3.25 -2.26 -3.07
CA HIS A 51 3.57 -3.08 -1.92
C HIS A 51 2.60 -4.27 -1.81
N ARG A 52 3.06 -5.35 -1.20
CA ARG A 52 2.24 -6.51 -0.86
C ARG A 52 2.70 -7.12 0.45
N VAL A 53 1.81 -7.88 1.07
CA VAL A 53 2.10 -8.65 2.29
C VAL A 53 1.80 -10.12 2.06
N THR A 54 2.53 -10.98 2.76
CA THR A 54 2.25 -12.42 2.76
C THR A 54 0.83 -12.70 3.28
N PRO A 55 0.15 -13.74 2.74
CA PRO A 55 -1.14 -14.20 3.25
C PRO A 55 -1.11 -14.44 4.76
N THR A 56 -2.24 -14.20 5.42
CA THR A 56 -2.41 -14.52 6.85
C THR A 56 -2.78 -16.00 6.97
N ILE A 57 -1.89 -16.82 7.52
CA ILE A 57 -2.08 -18.27 7.69
C ILE A 57 -1.94 -18.62 9.18
N GLY A 58 -2.85 -19.46 9.69
CA GLY A 58 -2.87 -19.92 11.09
C GLY A 58 -3.93 -19.25 11.96
N ASP A 59 -3.95 -19.59 13.25
CA ASP A 59 -5.05 -19.27 14.16
C ASP A 59 -4.89 -17.94 14.91
N ARG A 60 -3.71 -17.29 14.81
CA ARG A 60 -3.46 -16.00 15.45
C ARG A 60 -3.99 -14.87 14.56
N THR A 61 -4.94 -14.10 15.08
CA THR A 61 -5.45 -12.89 14.39
C THR A 61 -4.36 -11.83 14.24
N ARG A 62 -4.19 -11.30 13.02
CA ARG A 62 -3.30 -10.17 12.72
C ARG A 62 -4.11 -8.87 12.72
N MET A 63 -3.94 -8.05 13.75
CA MET A 63 -4.54 -6.71 13.84
C MET A 63 -3.64 -5.68 13.14
N LEU A 64 -4.23 -4.80 12.33
CA LEU A 64 -3.53 -3.71 11.66
C LEU A 64 -4.35 -2.42 11.79
N VAL A 65 -3.67 -1.31 12.07
CA VAL A 65 -4.26 0.03 12.00
C VAL A 65 -3.64 0.75 10.81
N VAL A 66 -4.47 1.29 9.93
CA VAL A 66 -4.03 2.04 8.75
C VAL A 66 -4.47 3.49 8.90
N LEU A 67 -3.48 4.38 8.89
CA LEU A 67 -3.69 5.83 8.86
C LEU A 67 -3.39 6.31 7.43
N ALA A 68 -4.36 6.97 6.81
CA ALA A 68 -4.22 7.55 5.48
C ALA A 68 -4.24 9.07 5.60
N TYR A 69 -3.22 9.73 5.01
CA TYR A 69 -3.06 11.18 5.06
C TYR A 69 -3.04 11.75 3.64
N ASN A 70 -3.73 12.88 3.47
CA ASN A 70 -3.65 13.69 2.26
C ASN A 70 -2.79 14.93 2.54
N SER A 71 -2.07 15.40 1.52
CA SER A 71 -1.26 16.62 1.60
C SER A 71 -2.08 17.90 1.52
N GLU A 72 -3.33 17.81 1.06
CA GLU A 72 -4.24 18.93 0.90
C GLU A 72 -5.37 18.89 1.94
N PRO A 73 -5.80 20.05 2.44
CA PRO A 73 -6.93 20.12 3.37
C PRO A 73 -8.23 19.70 2.70
N ASN A 74 -9.16 19.17 3.50
CA ASN A 74 -10.52 18.80 3.08
C ASN A 74 -10.61 17.71 1.99
N VAL A 75 -9.52 16.97 1.73
CA VAL A 75 -9.57 15.79 0.85
C VAL A 75 -9.98 14.57 1.67
N ALA A 76 -11.17 14.05 1.37
CA ALA A 76 -11.69 12.84 1.97
C ALA A 76 -11.50 11.63 1.04
N ILE A 77 -11.40 10.45 1.61
CA ILE A 77 -11.50 9.19 0.86
C ILE A 77 -12.93 9.05 0.32
N SER A 78 -13.10 8.45 -0.87
CA SER A 78 -14.44 8.23 -1.41
C SER A 78 -15.26 7.33 -0.49
N GLN A 79 -16.59 7.49 -0.51
CA GLN A 79 -17.51 6.64 0.28
C GLN A 79 -17.30 5.14 0.00
N SER A 80 -17.09 4.77 -1.25
CA SER A 80 -16.83 3.38 -1.66
C SER A 80 -15.56 2.82 -1.03
N ALA A 81 -14.48 3.61 -1.04
CA ALA A 81 -13.21 3.20 -0.43
C ALA A 81 -13.30 3.22 1.10
N SER A 82 -14.03 4.15 1.71
CA SER A 82 -14.31 4.14 3.16
C SER A 82 -15.01 2.85 3.59
N MET A 83 -16.06 2.43 2.88
CA MET A 83 -16.73 1.16 3.15
C MET A 83 -15.80 -0.04 2.96
N THR A 84 -14.95 -0.01 1.93
CA THR A 84 -14.03 -1.12 1.63
C THR A 84 -12.96 -1.29 2.71
N PHE A 85 -12.36 -0.18 3.17
CA PHE A 85 -11.23 -0.23 4.09
C PHE A 85 -11.62 -0.16 5.56
N TYR A 86 -12.69 0.56 5.89
CA TYR A 86 -13.13 0.81 7.27
C TYR A 86 -14.47 0.18 7.62
N GLY A 87 -15.26 -0.27 6.64
CA GLY A 87 -16.58 -0.85 6.88
C GLY A 87 -17.65 0.17 7.28
N CYS A 88 -17.37 1.47 7.22
CA CYS A 88 -18.30 2.54 7.53
C CYS A 88 -18.10 3.76 6.61
N VAL A 89 -19.10 4.65 6.59
CA VAL A 89 -19.02 5.99 5.98
C VAL A 89 -18.94 6.99 7.12
N GLY A 90 -17.97 7.90 7.04
CA GLY A 90 -17.83 9.03 7.96
C GLY A 90 -18.76 10.19 7.63
#